data_AF-A0A8T4Y919-F1
#
_entry.id   AF-A0A8T4Y919-F1
#
_cell.length_a   1.000
_cell.length_b   1.000
_cell.length_c   1.000
_cell.angle_alpha   90.00
_cell.angle_beta   90.00
_cell.angle_gamma   90.00
#
_symmetry.space_group_name_H-M   'P 1'
#
loop_
_entity.id
_entity.type
_entity.pdbx_description
1 polymer ?
#
loop_
_entity_poly.entity_id
_entity_poly.type
_entity_poly.pdbx_seq_one_letter_code
_entity_poly.pdbx_strand_id
1 'polypeptide(L)'
;MVRDSTPWYPTIFPEKCDGCAHLGKPRCVEFCPNGVFKFIDGKAVVAYPLKCLNGCTACAPLCHRKAINFPKTDLTHAFIKSGDKGLLKKVTCRKCGKIFWVNRDTDVCFECENKK
;
A
#
# COMPACT_ATOMS: atom_id res chain seq x y z
N MET A 1 -22.11 21.65 -14.35
CA MET A 1 -21.08 20.62 -14.52
C MET A 1 -19.78 21.13 -13.92
N VAL A 2 -19.62 21.05 -12.60
CA VAL A 2 -18.33 21.42 -11.98
C VAL A 2 -17.52 20.13 -11.95
N ARG A 3 -16.74 19.90 -13.00
CA ARG A 3 -15.65 18.93 -12.93
C ARG A 3 -14.62 19.57 -12.02
N ASP A 4 -14.69 19.27 -10.72
CA ASP A 4 -13.60 19.49 -9.78
C ASP A 4 -12.39 18.71 -10.29
N SER A 5 -11.66 19.34 -11.20
CA SER A 5 -10.55 18.74 -11.95
C SER A 5 -9.28 19.04 -11.18
N THR A 6 -9.30 18.81 -9.87
CA THR A 6 -8.09 18.95 -9.06
C THR A 6 -7.07 17.96 -9.63
N PRO A 7 -5.97 18.43 -10.22
CA PRO A 7 -5.06 17.54 -10.90
C PRO A 7 -4.40 16.64 -9.86
N TRP A 8 -4.53 15.33 -10.07
CA TRP A 8 -4.03 14.34 -9.14
C TRP A 8 -2.59 13.96 -9.49
N TYR A 9 -1.66 14.37 -8.64
CA TYR A 9 -0.26 13.94 -8.75
C TYR A 9 0.42 14.03 -7.38
N PRO A 10 1.45 13.21 -7.13
CA PRO A 10 2.24 13.30 -5.92
C PRO A 10 3.07 14.58 -5.92
N THR A 11 3.35 15.10 -4.74
CA THR A 11 4.35 16.14 -4.49
C THR A 11 5.40 15.58 -3.54
N ILE A 12 6.69 15.75 -3.85
CA ILE A 12 7.79 15.35 -2.97
C ILE A 12 8.36 16.58 -2.27
N PHE A 13 8.45 16.52 -0.95
CA PHE A 13 9.12 17.52 -0.12
C PHE A 13 10.61 17.18 0.02
N PRO A 14 11.52 17.91 -0.63
CA PRO A 14 12.95 17.59 -0.64
C PRO A 14 13.62 17.79 0.72
N GLU A 15 13.01 18.56 1.62
CA GLU A 15 13.46 18.75 3.01
C GLU A 15 13.29 17.48 3.87
N LYS A 16 12.26 16.66 3.56
CA LYS A 16 11.97 15.41 4.26
C LYS A 16 12.60 14.21 3.58
N CYS A 17 12.78 14.28 2.27
CA CYS A 17 13.39 13.23 1.47
C CYS A 17 14.89 13.14 1.77
N ASP A 18 15.29 12.01 2.34
CA ASP A 18 16.67 11.62 2.62
C ASP A 18 17.26 10.72 1.51
N GLY A 19 16.59 10.68 0.35
CA GLY A 19 17.02 9.87 -0.77
C GLY A 19 16.85 8.37 -0.61
N CYS A 20 16.24 7.91 0.49
CA CYS A 20 16.33 6.51 0.90
C CYS A 20 17.79 6.02 0.92
N ALA A 21 18.74 6.88 1.34
CA ALA A 21 20.18 6.59 1.33
C ALA A 21 20.53 5.26 2.04
N HIS A 22 19.75 4.91 3.06
CA HIS A 22 19.88 3.65 3.82
C HIS A 22 19.47 2.39 3.05
N LEU A 23 18.69 2.52 1.97
CA LEU A 23 18.09 1.41 1.23
C LEU A 23 18.76 1.18 -0.13
N GLY A 24 19.77 1.97 -0.49
CA GLY A 24 20.49 1.90 -1.77
C GLY A 24 19.68 2.42 -2.97
N LYS A 25 18.35 2.29 -2.96
CA LYS A 25 17.45 2.82 -3.98
C LYS A 25 16.17 3.43 -3.40
N PRO A 26 15.59 4.44 -4.05
CA PRO A 26 14.32 5.04 -3.65
C PRO A 26 13.14 4.09 -3.91
N ARG A 27 12.55 3.56 -2.82
CA ARG A 27 11.39 2.66 -2.88
C ARG A 27 10.21 3.22 -3.67
N CYS A 28 10.01 4.54 -3.66
CA CYS A 28 8.94 5.18 -4.42
C CYS A 28 9.15 5.10 -5.94
N VAL A 29 10.38 5.12 -6.41
CA VAL A 29 10.72 4.96 -7.84
C VAL A 29 10.58 3.50 -8.23
N GLU A 30 11.12 2.57 -7.45
CA GLU A 30 11.06 1.13 -7.77
C GLU A 30 9.64 0.57 -7.70
N PHE A 31 8.82 1.05 -6.76
CA PHE A 31 7.45 0.59 -6.61
C PHE A 31 6.51 1.12 -7.68
N CYS A 32 6.78 2.29 -8.27
CA CYS A 32 5.84 2.91 -9.21
C CYS A 32 6.03 2.37 -10.63
N PRO A 33 5.15 1.47 -11.13
CA PRO A 33 5.32 0.88 -12.46
C PRO A 33 5.16 1.92 -13.59
N ASN A 34 4.47 3.03 -13.31
CA ASN A 34 4.24 4.10 -14.28
C ASN A 34 5.44 5.05 -14.43
N GLY A 35 6.49 4.87 -13.63
CA GLY A 35 7.70 5.69 -13.70
C GLY A 35 7.44 7.17 -13.43
N VAL A 36 6.53 7.49 -12.50
CA VAL A 36 6.18 8.89 -12.15
C VAL A 36 7.37 9.64 -11.55
N PHE A 37 8.21 8.92 -10.80
CA PHE A 37 9.34 9.46 -10.07
C PHE A 37 10.66 9.21 -10.81
N LYS A 38 11.59 10.16 -10.71
CA LYS A 38 13.01 9.99 -11.04
C LYS A 38 13.88 10.19 -9.81
N PHE A 39 15.08 9.67 -9.85
CA PHE A 39 16.09 9.90 -8.83
C PHE A 39 17.15 10.85 -9.40
N ILE A 40 17.30 12.02 -8.77
CA ILE A 40 18.22 13.07 -9.19
C ILE A 40 18.90 13.61 -7.93
N ASP A 41 20.23 13.73 -7.95
CA ASP A 41 21.04 14.28 -6.86
C ASP A 41 20.74 13.67 -5.48
N GLY A 42 20.58 12.34 -5.44
CA GLY A 42 20.29 11.65 -4.20
C GLY A 42 18.87 11.86 -3.67
N LYS A 43 17.95 12.45 -4.44
CA LYS A 43 16.55 12.67 -4.02
C LYS A 43 15.57 12.19 -5.08
N ALA A 44 14.38 11.79 -4.62
CA ALA A 44 13.28 11.47 -5.52
C ALA A 44 12.60 12.77 -5.98
N VAL A 45 12.33 12.88 -7.28
CA VAL A 45 11.62 14.01 -7.90
C VAL A 45 10.47 13.48 -8.77
N VAL A 46 9.41 14.27 -8.90
CA VAL A 46 8.25 13.92 -9.73
C VAL A 46 8.54 14.37 -11.16
N ALA A 47 8.93 13.43 -12.03
CA ALA A 47 9.31 13.73 -13.40
C ALA A 47 8.12 13.67 -14.37
N TYR A 48 7.16 12.78 -14.10
CA TYR A 48 6.00 12.58 -14.96
C TYR A 48 4.71 12.58 -14.13
N PRO A 49 4.25 13.74 -13.63
CA PRO A 49 3.10 13.84 -12.74
C PRO A 49 1.82 13.28 -13.39
N LEU A 50 1.64 13.48 -14.69
CA LEU A 50 0.46 13.02 -15.44
C LEU A 50 0.41 11.49 -15.66
N LYS A 51 1.50 10.77 -15.37
CA LYS A 51 1.51 9.30 -15.37
C LYS A 51 0.99 8.71 -14.06
N CYS A 52 0.72 9.56 -13.06
CA CYS A 52 0.11 9.10 -11.82
C CYS A 52 -1.37 8.80 -12.06
N LEU A 53 -1.81 7.61 -11.65
CA LEU A 53 -3.22 7.24 -11.74
C LEU A 53 -4.03 8.03 -10.71
N ASN A 54 -5.13 8.64 -11.14
CA ASN A 54 -6.04 9.39 -10.27
C ASN A 54 -6.50 8.50 -9.09
N GLY A 55 -6.30 8.99 -7.86
CA GLY A 55 -6.62 8.28 -6.62
C GLY A 55 -5.57 7.26 -6.14
N CYS A 56 -4.51 6.99 -6.90
CA CYS A 56 -3.44 6.10 -6.44
C CYS A 56 -2.56 6.81 -5.40
N THR A 57 -2.56 6.29 -4.17
CA THR A 57 -1.72 6.76 -3.04
C THR A 57 -0.73 5.71 -2.55
N ALA A 58 -0.60 4.58 -3.26
CA ALA A 58 0.13 3.40 -2.78
C ALA A 58 1.62 3.65 -2.49
N CYS A 59 2.24 4.66 -3.12
CA CYS A 59 3.63 5.03 -2.85
C CYS A 59 3.81 5.91 -1.59
N ALA A 60 2.77 6.61 -1.13
CA ALA A 60 2.85 7.46 0.07
C ALA A 60 3.30 6.69 1.34
N PRO A 61 2.68 5.55 1.71
CA PRO A 61 3.09 4.80 2.91
C PRO A 61 4.48 4.15 2.79
N LEU A 62 5.04 4.02 1.59
CA LEU A 62 6.38 3.43 1.39
C LEU A 62 7.51 4.38 1.82
N CYS A 63 7.23 5.69 1.86
CA CYS A 63 8.20 6.67 2.31
C CYS A 63 8.20 6.75 3.83
N HIS A 64 9.24 6.20 4.46
CA HIS A 64 9.37 6.24 5.93
C HIS A 64 9.46 7.68 6.48
N ARG A 65 10.03 8.62 5.72
CA ARG A 65 10.07 10.07 6.07
C ARG A 65 8.75 10.80 5.81
N LYS A 66 7.76 10.14 5.19
CA LYS A 66 6.50 10.75 4.76
C LYS A 66 6.72 12.01 3.91
N ALA A 67 7.70 11.96 3.01
CA ALA A 67 8.06 13.06 2.12
C ALA A 67 7.12 13.20 0.91
N ILE A 68 6.28 12.20 0.65
CA ILE A 68 5.34 12.17 -0.47
C ILE A 68 3.96 12.60 0.03
N ASN A 69 3.38 13.62 -0.60
CA ASN A 69 2.03 14.08 -0.31
C ASN A 69 1.16 14.06 -1.57
N PHE A 70 -0.13 13.86 -1.38
CA PHE A 70 -1.13 13.89 -2.44
C PHE A 70 -2.15 14.99 -2.16
N PRO A 71 -2.82 15.53 -3.19
CA PRO A 71 -3.99 16.38 -2.97
C PRO A 71 -5.01 15.60 -2.13
N LYS A 72 -5.55 16.26 -1.10
CA LYS A 72 -6.59 15.66 -0.26
C LYS A 72 -7.86 15.57 -1.08
N THR A 73 -8.28 14.36 -1.44
CA THR A 73 -9.69 14.14 -1.73
C THR A 73 -10.43 14.23 -0.41
N ASP A 74 -11.52 15.02 -0.36
CA ASP A 74 -12.38 15.24 0.81
C ASP A 74 -13.14 13.97 1.27
N LEU A 75 -12.60 12.80 0.97
CA LEU A 75 -13.04 11.53 1.54
C LEU A 75 -12.31 11.40 2.87
N THR A 76 -12.92 11.96 3.90
CA THR A 76 -12.60 11.61 5.29
C THR A 76 -12.43 10.10 5.36
N HIS A 77 -11.21 9.63 5.64
CA HIS A 77 -10.95 8.27 6.09
C HIS A 77 -11.80 8.00 7.33
N ALA A 78 -13.02 7.52 7.11
CA ALA A 78 -13.75 6.77 8.10
C ALA A 78 -12.81 5.62 8.47
N PHE A 79 -12.32 5.63 9.70
CA PHE A 79 -11.59 4.53 10.30
C PHE A 79 -12.49 3.29 10.20
N ILE A 80 -12.38 2.51 9.13
CA ILE A 80 -13.00 1.20 9.06
C ILE A 80 -12.29 0.38 10.12
N LYS A 81 -13.00 0.15 11.23
CA LYS A 81 -12.58 -0.80 12.26
C LYS A 81 -12.32 -2.12 11.54
N SER A 82 -11.07 -2.56 11.47
CA SER A 82 -10.69 -3.92 11.10
C SER A 82 -11.23 -4.88 12.16
N GLY A 83 -12.53 -5.16 12.11
CA GLY A 83 -13.25 -5.97 13.09
C GLY A 83 -14.13 -7.04 12.46
N ASP A 84 -14.40 -6.97 11.16
CA ASP A 84 -15.35 -7.88 10.53
C ASP A 84 -14.62 -9.11 9.99
N LYS A 85 -14.51 -10.14 10.84
CA LYS A 85 -14.18 -11.52 10.43
C LYS A 85 -15.28 -12.14 9.55
N GLY A 86 -16.07 -11.34 8.82
CA GLY A 86 -17.25 -11.78 8.08
C GLY A 86 -16.94 -12.78 6.96
N LEU A 87 -15.70 -12.78 6.45
CA LEU A 87 -15.23 -13.76 5.45
C LEU A 87 -14.49 -14.95 6.06
N LEU A 88 -14.24 -14.96 7.38
CA LEU A 88 -13.48 -16.01 8.06
C LEU A 88 -14.43 -16.93 8.82
N LYS A 89 -14.48 -18.20 8.43
CA LYS A 89 -15.17 -19.26 9.15
C LYS A 89 -14.24 -19.88 10.20
N LYS A 90 -14.77 -20.15 11.39
CA LYS A 90 -14.06 -20.89 12.44
C LYS A 90 -14.30 -22.38 12.21
N VAL A 91 -13.24 -23.14 11.94
CA VAL A 91 -13.30 -24.58 11.64
C VAL A 91 -12.36 -25.35 12.58
N THR A 92 -12.70 -26.58 12.92
CA THR A 92 -11.87 -27.48 13.73
C THR A 92 -11.17 -28.47 12.83
N CYS A 93 -9.85 -28.60 12.98
CA CYS A 93 -9.04 -29.49 12.17
C CYS A 93 -9.31 -30.95 12.53
N ARG A 94 -9.69 -31.79 11.55
CA ARG A 94 -9.93 -33.24 11.74
C ARG A 94 -8.67 -34.00 12.19
N LYS A 95 -7.47 -33.58 11.76
CA LYS A 95 -6.21 -34.28 12.08
C LYS A 95 -5.63 -33.99 13.46
N CYS A 96 -5.66 -32.74 13.92
CA CYS A 96 -5.00 -32.32 15.17
C CYS A 96 -5.94 -31.68 16.19
N GLY A 97 -7.23 -31.55 15.89
CA GLY A 97 -8.23 -30.95 16.79
C GLY A 97 -8.09 -29.44 17.00
N LYS A 98 -7.10 -28.78 16.39
CA LYS A 98 -6.92 -27.32 16.53
C LYS A 98 -8.05 -26.55 15.86
N ILE A 99 -8.52 -25.51 16.51
CA ILE A 99 -9.51 -24.57 15.94
C ILE A 99 -8.76 -23.46 15.22
N PHE A 100 -9.13 -23.20 13.97
CA PHE A 100 -8.49 -22.22 13.09
C PHE A 100 -9.52 -21.44 12.28
N TRP A 101 -9.11 -20.27 11.80
CA TRP A 101 -9.95 -19.39 10.99
C TRP A 101 -9.53 -19.50 9.53
N VAL A 102 -10.49 -19.74 8.64
CA VAL A 102 -10.24 -19.88 7.20
C VAL A 102 -11.29 -19.15 6.38
N ASN A 103 -10.85 -18.58 5.26
CA ASN A 103 -11.74 -18.08 4.20
C ASN A 103 -12.01 -19.14 3.11
N ARG A 104 -11.55 -20.39 3.33
CA ARG A 104 -11.71 -21.53 2.42
C ARG A 104 -12.53 -22.63 3.10
N ASP A 105 -13.26 -23.40 2.31
CA ASP A 105 -13.91 -24.62 2.77
C ASP A 105 -12.86 -25.73 2.95
N THR A 106 -12.39 -25.91 4.19
CA THR A 106 -11.44 -26.96 4.56
C THR A 106 -11.62 -27.36 6.01
N ASP A 107 -11.47 -28.65 6.30
CA ASP A 107 -11.51 -29.22 7.65
C ASP A 107 -10.13 -29.67 8.15
N VAL A 108 -9.05 -29.24 7.46
CA VAL A 108 -7.67 -29.52 7.84
C VAL A 108 -6.91 -28.20 8.00
N CYS A 109 -6.19 -28.03 9.12
CA CYS A 109 -5.39 -26.82 9.33
C CYS A 109 -4.16 -26.80 8.41
N PHE A 110 -3.61 -25.60 8.19
CA PHE A 110 -2.45 -25.38 7.34
C PHE A 110 -1.24 -26.25 7.73
N GLU A 111 -1.00 -26.48 9.03
CA GLU A 111 0.09 -27.34 9.51
C GLU A 111 -0.12 -28.82 9.13
N CYS A 112 -1.37 -29.29 9.15
CA CYS A 112 -1.73 -30.66 8.84
C CYS A 112 -1.86 -30.94 7.34
N GLU A 113 -2.07 -29.89 6.54
CA GLU A 113 -2.04 -29.92 5.07
C GLU A 113 -0.59 -30.01 4.55
N ASN A 114 0.34 -29.28 5.18
CA ASN A 114 1.76 -29.24 4.75
C ASN A 114 2.64 -30.40 5.27
N LYS A 115 2.18 -31.18 6.25
CA LYS A 115 2.88 -32.38 6.75
C LYS A 115 2.66 -33.61 5.86
N LYS A 116 2.81 -33.47 4.54
CA LYS A 116 2.78 -34.60 3.61
C LYS A 116 3.90 -35.61 3.91
#